data_AF-A0AAE3J7V7-F1
#
_entry.id   AF-A0AAE3J7V7-F1
#
_cell.length_a   1.000
_cell.length_b   1.000
_cell.length_c   1.000
_cell.angle_alpha   90.00
_cell.angle_beta   90.00
_cell.angle_gamma   90.00
#
_symmetry.space_group_name_H-M   'P 1'
#
loop_
_entity.id
_entity.type
_entity.pdbx_description
1 polymer ?
#
loop_
_entity_poly.entity_id
_entity_poly.type
_entity_poly.pdbx_seq_one_letter_code
_entity_poly.pdbx_strand_id
1 'polypeptide(L)'
;MPCPHNEITIVQRSQRQSAVAAAAYQSGEKLFCEYDQQVKHYPEKRGIVHNEILLPANAPPEYADRNTLWNAAEAVEKQWNSQLARRWVLTIPREIPPDQYAVLVREFCQQQFVSKGMIVDFAIHDPHPPGHNPHAHVLLTMRAIDEHGKWLPKSRKVYDLDESGERIKLPSGRWKSHKEDTVDWNDQKYCEIWRHEWEVIQNRYLEANDRPERVDLRSYARQGLDIIPTVHEGAAVQQMEKRGIQTNIGNLNREIKAANRLMKSIRQLIQNLKGWITELGEKRKELL
;
A
#
# COMPACT_ATOMS: atom_id res chain seq x y z
N MET A 1 16.08 3.30 7.38
CA MET A 1 16.01 3.38 5.90
C MET A 1 15.14 4.57 5.50
N PRO A 2 15.24 5.13 4.28
CA PRO A 2 14.25 6.11 3.81
C PRO A 2 12.84 5.50 3.82
N CYS A 3 11.82 6.35 3.99
CA CYS A 3 10.42 5.91 3.94
C CYS A 3 10.12 5.30 2.55
N PRO A 4 9.88 3.98 2.46
CA PRO A 4 9.66 3.32 1.19
C PRO A 4 8.30 3.71 0.59
N HIS A 5 8.17 3.56 -0.72
CA HIS A 5 6.92 3.85 -1.41
C HIS A 5 5.81 2.89 -0.93
N ASN A 6 4.65 3.47 -0.62
CA ASN A 6 3.49 2.74 -0.13
C ASN A 6 2.24 3.52 -0.56
N GLU A 7 1.43 2.94 -1.44
CA GLU A 7 0.29 3.62 -2.06
C GLU A 7 -0.94 2.71 -2.12
N ILE A 8 -2.01 3.09 -1.41
CA ILE A 8 -3.30 2.42 -1.47
C ILE A 8 -4.24 3.25 -2.34
N THR A 9 -4.76 2.65 -3.41
CA THR A 9 -5.71 3.27 -4.34
C THR A 9 -6.89 2.35 -4.60
N ILE A 10 -7.97 2.90 -5.15
CA ILE A 10 -9.13 2.12 -5.59
C ILE A 10 -9.15 2.12 -7.10
N VAL A 11 -9.34 0.94 -7.69
CA VAL A 11 -9.63 0.77 -9.11
C VAL A 11 -11.09 1.14 -9.33
N GLN A 12 -11.36 2.26 -10.01
CA GLN A 12 -12.70 2.83 -10.16
C GLN A 12 -13.12 2.95 -11.62
N ARG A 13 -14.32 2.47 -11.92
CA ARG A 13 -14.89 2.54 -13.27
C ARG A 13 -15.13 3.99 -13.73
N SER A 14 -15.50 4.89 -12.82
CA SER A 14 -15.65 6.34 -13.09
C SER A 14 -14.36 7.01 -13.56
N GLN A 15 -13.20 6.44 -13.21
CA GLN A 15 -11.88 6.89 -13.65
C GLN A 15 -11.39 6.12 -14.90
N ARG A 16 -12.30 5.44 -15.60
CA ARG A 16 -12.02 4.59 -16.77
C ARG A 16 -11.03 3.45 -16.47
N GLN A 17 -11.00 2.98 -15.23
CA GLN A 17 -10.17 1.85 -14.81
C GLN A 17 -10.95 0.54 -14.86
N SER A 18 -10.23 -0.56 -14.99
CA SER A 18 -10.75 -1.94 -15.01
C SER A 18 -9.91 -2.81 -14.08
N ALA A 19 -10.55 -3.72 -13.35
CA ALA A 19 -9.87 -4.69 -12.51
C ALA A 19 -9.15 -5.75 -13.36
N VAL A 20 -9.75 -6.19 -14.47
CA VAL A 20 -9.10 -7.10 -15.44
C VAL A 20 -7.86 -6.44 -16.03
N ALA A 21 -7.94 -5.17 -16.42
CA ALA A 21 -6.78 -4.42 -16.92
C ALA A 21 -5.68 -4.28 -15.84
N ALA A 22 -6.08 -3.98 -14.60
CA ALA A 22 -5.18 -3.88 -13.47
C ALA A 22 -4.44 -5.21 -13.19
N ALA A 23 -5.16 -6.34 -13.25
CA ALA A 23 -4.64 -7.68 -13.03
C ALA A 23 -3.69 -8.12 -14.15
N ALA A 24 -4.06 -7.90 -15.42
CA ALA A 24 -3.20 -8.17 -16.56
C ALA A 24 -1.90 -7.36 -16.50
N TYR A 25 -2.00 -6.08 -16.14
CA TYR A 25 -0.85 -5.19 -16.01
C TYR A 25 0.15 -5.65 -14.94
N GLN A 26 -0.33 -6.07 -13.76
CA GLN A 26 0.56 -6.49 -12.68
C GLN A 26 1.12 -7.90 -12.88
N SER A 27 0.35 -8.82 -13.44
CA SER A 27 0.77 -10.22 -13.60
C SER A 27 1.59 -10.47 -14.88
N GLY A 28 1.44 -9.61 -15.88
CA GLY A 28 2.00 -9.82 -17.23
C GLY A 28 1.16 -10.77 -18.09
N GLU A 29 0.01 -11.24 -17.59
CA GLU A 29 -0.86 -12.14 -18.31
C GLU A 29 -1.72 -11.41 -19.36
N LYS A 30 -2.12 -12.17 -20.38
CA LYS A 30 -3.09 -11.74 -21.39
C LYS A 30 -4.49 -12.14 -20.92
N LEU A 31 -5.29 -11.16 -20.50
CA LEU A 31 -6.63 -11.39 -19.97
C LEU A 31 -7.70 -10.79 -20.90
N PHE A 32 -8.88 -11.39 -20.99
CA PHE A 32 -10.04 -10.85 -21.69
C PHE A 32 -11.02 -10.24 -20.68
N CYS A 33 -11.43 -9.00 -20.91
CA CYS A 33 -12.41 -8.30 -20.11
C CYS A 33 -13.79 -8.40 -20.77
N GLU A 34 -14.72 -9.08 -20.12
CA GLU A 34 -16.09 -9.24 -20.61
C GLU A 34 -16.89 -7.93 -20.55
N TYR A 35 -16.57 -7.03 -19.63
CA TYR A 35 -17.30 -5.77 -19.49
C TYR A 35 -17.11 -4.85 -20.70
N ASP A 36 -15.88 -4.71 -21.19
CA ASP A 36 -15.56 -3.84 -22.33
C ASP A 36 -15.21 -4.59 -23.62
N GLN A 37 -15.27 -5.93 -23.60
CA GLN A 37 -15.00 -6.84 -24.71
C GLN A 37 -13.60 -6.68 -25.31
N GLN A 38 -12.61 -6.33 -24.48
CA GLN A 38 -11.22 -6.14 -24.90
C GLN A 38 -10.26 -7.10 -24.23
N VAL A 39 -9.25 -7.52 -25.00
CA VAL A 39 -8.06 -8.17 -24.47
C VAL A 39 -7.15 -7.13 -23.83
N LYS A 40 -6.75 -7.37 -22.58
CA LYS A 40 -5.78 -6.60 -21.80
C LYS A 40 -4.45 -7.36 -21.82
N HIS A 41 -3.43 -6.75 -22.43
CA HIS A 41 -2.11 -7.35 -22.55
C HIS A 41 -1.06 -6.25 -22.66
N TYR A 42 -0.04 -6.33 -21.80
CA TYR A 42 0.98 -5.29 -21.64
C TYR A 42 2.39 -5.90 -21.77
N PRO A 43 2.79 -6.34 -22.98
CA PRO A 43 4.04 -7.08 -23.19
C PRO A 43 5.31 -6.26 -22.87
N GLU A 44 5.18 -4.94 -22.79
CA GLU A 44 6.26 -4.05 -22.35
C GLU A 44 6.55 -4.14 -20.85
N LYS A 45 5.66 -4.75 -20.05
CA LYS A 45 5.91 -5.01 -18.62
C LYS A 45 6.89 -6.17 -18.47
N ARG A 46 8.09 -5.84 -18.01
CA ARG A 46 9.18 -6.78 -17.73
C ARG A 46 9.57 -6.71 -16.26
N GLY A 47 10.30 -7.72 -15.80
CA GLY A 47 10.78 -7.78 -14.42
C GLY A 47 9.73 -8.29 -13.44
N ILE A 48 8.71 -9.02 -13.90
CA ILE A 48 7.78 -9.71 -13.02
C ILE A 48 8.48 -10.99 -12.57
N VAL A 49 8.80 -11.07 -11.28
CA VAL A 49 9.57 -12.18 -10.70
C VAL A 49 8.70 -13.21 -10.00
N HIS A 50 7.47 -12.83 -9.64
CA HIS A 50 6.48 -13.72 -9.03
C HIS A 50 5.08 -13.15 -9.25
N ASN A 51 4.07 -14.01 -9.39
CA ASN A 51 2.67 -13.63 -9.22
C ASN A 51 1.85 -14.81 -8.69
N GLU A 52 0.80 -14.53 -7.93
CA GLU A 52 -0.12 -15.57 -7.42
C GLU A 52 -1.46 -14.98 -6.98
N ILE A 53 -2.45 -15.86 -6.82
CA ILE A 53 -3.74 -15.55 -6.20
C ILE A 53 -3.88 -16.36 -4.91
N LEU A 54 -4.30 -15.70 -3.84
CA LEU A 54 -4.61 -16.28 -2.55
C LEU A 54 -6.10 -16.20 -2.28
N LEU A 55 -6.69 -17.35 -1.98
CA LEU A 55 -8.12 -17.51 -1.75
C LEU A 55 -8.43 -17.69 -0.25
N PRO A 56 -9.43 -16.99 0.31
CA PRO A 56 -10.00 -17.33 1.60
C PRO A 56 -10.84 -18.62 1.49
N ALA A 57 -11.15 -19.24 2.63
CA ALA A 57 -11.82 -20.55 2.67
C ALA A 57 -13.15 -20.63 1.89
N ASN A 58 -13.90 -19.53 1.84
CA ASN A 58 -15.21 -19.48 1.18
C ASN A 58 -15.13 -19.13 -0.32
N ALA A 59 -13.96 -18.77 -0.84
CA ALA A 59 -13.84 -18.40 -2.25
C ALA A 59 -13.90 -19.64 -3.15
N PRO A 60 -14.68 -19.61 -4.25
CA PRO A 60 -14.67 -20.66 -5.27
C PRO A 60 -13.24 -20.98 -5.75
N PRO A 61 -12.83 -22.26 -5.85
CA PRO A 61 -11.49 -22.63 -6.32
C PRO A 61 -11.16 -22.14 -7.74
N GLU A 62 -12.18 -21.97 -8.59
CA GLU A 62 -12.04 -21.39 -9.94
C GLU A 62 -11.51 -19.94 -9.92
N TYR A 63 -11.63 -19.21 -8.82
CA TYR A 63 -11.05 -17.88 -8.67
C TYR A 63 -9.53 -17.90 -8.49
N ALA A 64 -8.89 -19.08 -8.44
CA ALA A 64 -7.45 -19.20 -8.63
C ALA A 64 -7.03 -18.87 -10.07
N ASP A 65 -7.98 -18.90 -11.03
CA ASP A 65 -7.77 -18.35 -12.37
C ASP A 65 -8.05 -16.85 -12.37
N ARG A 66 -7.05 -16.08 -12.79
CA ARG A 66 -7.06 -14.62 -12.75
C ARG A 66 -8.11 -14.01 -13.67
N ASN A 67 -8.32 -14.60 -14.84
CA ASN A 67 -9.32 -14.11 -15.78
C ASN A 67 -10.74 -14.33 -15.23
N THR A 68 -11.00 -15.50 -14.67
CA THR A 68 -12.26 -15.88 -14.00
C THR A 68 -12.56 -14.95 -12.83
N LEU A 69 -11.61 -14.79 -11.91
CA LEU A 69 -11.77 -13.93 -10.72
C LEU A 69 -12.16 -12.50 -11.08
N TRP A 70 -11.36 -11.84 -11.93
CA TRP A 70 -11.55 -10.41 -12.16
C TRP A 70 -12.75 -10.10 -13.05
N ASN A 71 -13.15 -11.00 -13.96
CA ASN A 71 -14.43 -10.86 -14.65
C ASN A 71 -15.61 -11.05 -13.71
N ALA A 72 -15.56 -12.04 -12.80
CA ALA A 72 -16.60 -12.21 -11.78
C ALA A 72 -16.73 -10.98 -10.87
N ALA A 73 -15.61 -10.41 -10.43
CA ALA A 73 -15.58 -9.19 -9.63
C ALA A 73 -16.14 -7.97 -10.39
N GLU A 74 -15.85 -7.81 -11.68
CA GLU A 74 -16.43 -6.74 -12.50
C GLU A 74 -17.93 -6.93 -12.77
N ALA A 75 -18.37 -8.17 -12.99
CA ALA A 75 -19.76 -8.50 -13.33
C ALA A 75 -20.75 -8.22 -12.18
N VAL A 76 -20.32 -8.40 -10.92
CA VAL A 76 -21.17 -8.08 -9.76
C VAL A 76 -21.30 -6.59 -9.49
N GLU A 77 -20.44 -5.77 -10.10
CA GLU A 77 -20.45 -4.32 -10.00
C GLU A 77 -21.25 -3.67 -11.13
N LYS A 78 -22.47 -3.22 -10.83
CA LYS A 78 -23.45 -2.79 -11.84
C LYS A 78 -23.46 -1.29 -12.15
N GLN A 79 -22.84 -0.45 -11.33
CA GLN A 79 -22.91 1.01 -11.45
C GLN A 79 -21.75 1.57 -12.28
N TRP A 80 -21.97 2.67 -12.99
CA TRP A 80 -20.93 3.33 -13.80
C TRP A 80 -19.74 3.83 -12.97
N ASN A 81 -19.95 4.12 -11.69
CA ASN A 81 -18.95 4.60 -10.74
C ASN A 81 -18.50 3.51 -9.74
N SER A 82 -18.69 2.23 -10.08
CA SER A 82 -18.33 1.13 -9.18
C SER A 82 -16.83 1.11 -8.86
N GLN A 83 -16.53 0.79 -7.61
CA GLN A 83 -15.17 0.49 -7.12
C GLN A 83 -14.91 -1.00 -7.31
N LEU A 84 -13.98 -1.36 -8.19
CA LEU A 84 -13.82 -2.73 -8.69
C LEU A 84 -12.84 -3.55 -7.83
N ALA A 85 -11.75 -2.91 -7.42
CA ALA A 85 -10.70 -3.53 -6.60
C ALA A 85 -10.02 -2.46 -5.73
N ARG A 86 -9.37 -2.89 -4.66
CA ARG A 86 -8.37 -2.05 -3.97
C ARG A 86 -6.99 -2.48 -4.43
N ARG A 87 -6.17 -1.52 -4.82
CA ARG A 87 -4.77 -1.74 -5.18
C ARG A 87 -3.88 -1.23 -4.06
N TRP A 88 -2.84 -1.98 -3.76
CA TRP A 88 -1.75 -1.55 -2.91
C TRP A 88 -0.40 -1.81 -3.57
N VAL A 89 0.44 -0.78 -3.66
CA VAL A 89 1.83 -0.90 -4.07
C VAL A 89 2.73 -0.82 -2.83
N LEU A 90 3.60 -1.82 -2.67
CA LEU A 90 4.47 -2.02 -1.51
C LEU A 90 5.91 -2.19 -1.96
N THR A 91 6.86 -1.37 -1.49
CA THR A 91 8.29 -1.66 -1.72
C THR A 91 8.77 -2.80 -0.82
N ILE A 92 9.66 -3.65 -1.34
CA ILE A 92 10.37 -4.68 -0.58
C ILE A 92 11.82 -4.18 -0.34
N PRO A 93 12.40 -4.31 0.86
CA PRO A 93 13.80 -3.99 1.10
C PRO A 93 14.71 -4.86 0.23
N ARG A 94 15.61 -4.24 -0.53
CA ARG A 94 16.60 -4.94 -1.38
C ARG A 94 17.61 -5.76 -0.56
N GLU A 95 17.70 -5.46 0.73
CA GLU A 95 18.53 -6.15 1.70
C GLU A 95 17.97 -7.52 2.09
N ILE A 96 16.69 -7.80 1.78
CA ILE A 96 16.08 -9.12 1.90
C ILE A 96 16.46 -9.96 0.67
N PRO A 97 16.85 -11.23 0.84
CA PRO A 97 17.17 -12.10 -0.29
C PRO A 97 15.99 -12.27 -1.28
N PRO A 98 16.22 -12.22 -2.61
CA PRO A 98 15.13 -12.30 -3.60
C PRO A 98 14.26 -13.56 -3.53
N ASP A 99 14.83 -14.68 -3.11
CA ASP A 99 14.12 -15.95 -2.90
C ASP A 99 13.08 -15.88 -1.76
N GLN A 100 13.20 -14.89 -0.87
CA GLN A 100 12.25 -14.67 0.23
C GLN A 100 11.11 -13.70 -0.13
N TYR A 101 11.19 -12.97 -1.25
CA TYR A 101 10.20 -11.95 -1.60
C TYR A 101 8.77 -12.52 -1.66
N ALA A 102 8.58 -13.63 -2.36
CA ALA A 102 7.27 -14.27 -2.49
C ALA A 102 6.73 -14.75 -1.14
N VAL A 103 7.58 -15.30 -0.29
CA VAL A 103 7.19 -15.80 1.04
C VAL A 103 6.75 -14.63 1.93
N LEU A 104 7.54 -13.55 1.97
CA LEU A 104 7.25 -12.35 2.74
C LEU A 104 5.90 -11.72 2.34
N VAL A 105 5.68 -11.50 1.04
CA VAL A 105 4.44 -10.88 0.55
C VAL A 105 3.25 -11.80 0.78
N ARG A 106 3.41 -13.10 0.57
CA ARG A 106 2.36 -14.10 0.81
C ARG A 106 1.94 -14.13 2.28
N GLU A 107 2.89 -14.19 3.20
CA GLU A 107 2.59 -14.23 4.64
C GLU A 107 1.83 -12.97 5.07
N PHE A 108 2.31 -11.81 4.63
CA PHE A 108 1.62 -10.54 4.87
C PHE A 108 0.18 -10.56 4.35
N CYS A 109 -0.01 -10.97 3.09
CA CYS A 109 -1.33 -11.02 2.47
C CYS A 109 -2.27 -12.02 3.16
N GLN A 110 -1.75 -13.17 3.58
CA GLN A 110 -2.50 -14.16 4.35
C GLN A 110 -3.02 -13.58 5.66
N GLN A 111 -2.13 -12.95 6.43
CA GLN A 111 -2.46 -12.40 7.75
C GLN A 111 -3.41 -11.21 7.67
N GLN A 112 -3.18 -10.27 6.75
CA GLN A 112 -3.91 -9.00 6.72
C GLN A 112 -5.18 -9.02 5.88
N PHE A 113 -5.27 -9.90 4.88
CA PHE A 113 -6.36 -9.87 3.89
C PHE A 113 -7.13 -11.17 3.80
N VAL A 114 -6.44 -12.29 3.52
CA VAL A 114 -7.09 -13.59 3.31
C VAL A 114 -7.79 -14.03 4.59
N SER A 115 -7.16 -13.84 5.76
CA SER A 115 -7.76 -14.12 7.08
C SER A 115 -9.04 -13.32 7.36
N LYS A 116 -9.28 -12.23 6.62
CA LYS A 116 -10.45 -11.35 6.72
C LYS A 116 -11.47 -11.59 5.60
N GLY A 117 -11.25 -12.58 4.76
CA GLY A 117 -12.16 -12.98 3.68
C GLY A 117 -11.95 -12.26 2.35
N MET A 118 -10.87 -11.50 2.18
CA MET A 118 -10.50 -10.90 0.89
C MET A 118 -9.78 -11.94 0.02
N ILE A 119 -10.05 -11.94 -1.29
CA ILE A 119 -9.17 -12.59 -2.26
C ILE A 119 -8.04 -11.62 -2.58
N VAL A 120 -6.82 -12.13 -2.65
CA VAL A 120 -5.63 -11.36 -2.98
C VAL A 120 -5.06 -11.85 -4.30
N ASP A 121 -4.86 -10.95 -5.25
CA ASP A 121 -4.03 -11.19 -6.44
C ASP A 121 -2.80 -10.30 -6.31
N PHE A 122 -1.60 -10.87 -6.18
CA PHE A 122 -0.39 -10.06 -6.13
C PHE A 122 0.64 -10.48 -7.16
N ALA A 123 1.47 -9.51 -7.52
CA ALA A 123 2.65 -9.71 -8.35
C ALA A 123 3.84 -8.93 -7.79
N ILE A 124 5.02 -9.53 -7.86
CA ILE A 124 6.28 -8.92 -7.43
C ILE A 124 7.06 -8.52 -8.67
N HIS A 125 7.44 -7.26 -8.71
CA HIS A 125 8.20 -6.63 -9.78
C HIS A 125 9.58 -6.26 -9.27
N ASP A 126 10.61 -6.58 -10.04
CA ASP A 126 11.98 -6.13 -9.88
C ASP A 126 12.51 -5.69 -11.24
N PRO A 127 12.32 -4.41 -11.61
CA PRO A 127 12.71 -3.89 -12.91
C PRO A 127 14.24 -3.84 -13.03
N HIS A 128 14.75 -4.01 -14.24
CA HIS A 128 16.20 -3.98 -14.51
C HIS A 128 16.85 -2.65 -14.07
N PRO A 129 18.05 -2.68 -13.44
CA PRO A 129 18.82 -3.87 -13.09
C PRO A 129 18.23 -4.65 -11.91
N PRO A 130 18.35 -5.99 -11.86
CA PRO A 130 17.83 -6.78 -10.74
C PRO A 130 18.32 -6.28 -9.38
N GLY A 131 17.48 -6.34 -8.36
CA GLY A 131 17.71 -5.85 -7.01
C GLY A 131 17.64 -4.33 -6.87
N HIS A 132 17.23 -3.60 -7.91
CA HIS A 132 17.18 -2.14 -7.89
C HIS A 132 15.94 -1.59 -7.19
N ASN A 133 14.77 -2.17 -7.48
CA ASN A 133 13.50 -1.69 -6.92
C ASN A 133 12.46 -2.82 -6.82
N PRO A 134 12.72 -3.84 -5.99
CA PRO A 134 11.74 -4.89 -5.74
C PRO A 134 10.50 -4.28 -5.06
N HIS A 135 9.33 -4.51 -5.63
CA HIS A 135 8.05 -4.03 -5.10
C HIS A 135 6.92 -4.99 -5.48
N ALA A 136 5.89 -5.06 -4.64
CA ALA A 136 4.69 -5.83 -4.87
C ALA A 136 3.53 -4.93 -5.27
N HIS A 137 2.74 -5.37 -6.24
CA HIS A 137 1.39 -4.88 -6.52
C HIS A 137 0.42 -5.90 -5.94
N VAL A 138 -0.52 -5.45 -5.12
CA VAL A 138 -1.54 -6.27 -4.48
C VAL A 138 -2.90 -5.74 -4.89
N LEU A 139 -3.73 -6.57 -5.50
CA LEU A 139 -5.13 -6.31 -5.81
C LEU A 139 -6.02 -7.10 -4.86
N LEU A 140 -6.97 -6.42 -4.24
CA LEU A 140 -7.89 -6.98 -3.26
C LEU A 140 -9.32 -6.84 -3.75
N THR A 141 -10.13 -7.88 -3.54
CA THR A 141 -11.56 -7.83 -3.82
C THR A 141 -12.28 -6.89 -2.86
N MET A 142 -13.36 -6.27 -3.35
CA MET A 142 -14.11 -5.25 -2.59
C MET A 142 -15.40 -5.79 -1.97
N ARG A 143 -15.66 -7.11 -2.10
CA ARG A 143 -16.84 -7.81 -1.59
C ARG A 143 -16.41 -9.09 -0.90
N ALA A 144 -17.08 -9.41 0.19
CA ALA A 144 -16.99 -10.72 0.81
C ALA A 144 -17.73 -11.77 -0.03
N ILE A 145 -17.36 -13.03 0.19
CA ILE A 145 -18.00 -14.21 -0.39
C ILE A 145 -18.59 -15.02 0.77
N ASP A 146 -19.85 -15.43 0.62
CA ASP A 146 -20.52 -16.29 1.61
C ASP A 146 -20.07 -17.75 1.51
N GLU A 147 -20.52 -18.58 2.45
CA GLU A 147 -20.18 -20.02 2.52
C GLU A 147 -20.59 -20.85 1.29
N HIS A 148 -21.41 -20.28 0.39
CA HIS A 148 -21.83 -20.91 -0.86
C HIS A 148 -21.05 -20.38 -2.08
N GLY A 149 -20.00 -19.59 -1.86
CA GLY A 149 -19.19 -19.04 -2.93
C GLY A 149 -19.83 -17.84 -3.64
N LYS A 150 -20.87 -17.21 -3.06
CA LYS A 150 -21.55 -16.09 -3.68
C LYS A 150 -21.09 -14.74 -3.14
N TRP A 151 -20.89 -13.78 -4.04
CA TRP A 151 -20.57 -12.40 -3.70
C TRP A 151 -21.68 -11.73 -2.88
N LEU A 152 -21.30 -11.18 -1.73
CA LEU A 152 -22.18 -10.41 -0.87
C LEU A 152 -22.33 -8.95 -1.35
N PRO A 153 -23.45 -8.29 -1.01
CA PRO A 153 -23.57 -6.84 -1.18
C PRO A 153 -22.49 -6.15 -0.33
N LYS A 154 -21.90 -5.05 -0.81
CA LYS A 154 -20.95 -4.23 -0.03
C LYS A 154 -21.59 -3.57 1.19
N SER A 155 -22.89 -3.37 1.10
CA SER A 155 -23.66 -2.66 2.11
C SER A 155 -25.12 -3.03 2.06
N ARG A 156 -25.80 -2.88 3.19
CA ARG A 156 -27.25 -3.02 3.32
C ARG A 156 -27.86 -1.70 3.78
N LYS A 157 -29.15 -1.56 3.53
CA LYS A 157 -29.96 -0.46 4.06
C LYS A 157 -30.53 -0.88 5.41
N VAL A 158 -30.31 -0.07 6.44
CA VAL A 158 -30.85 -0.28 7.78
C VAL A 158 -31.79 0.85 8.13
N TYR A 159 -32.95 0.52 8.71
CA TYR A 159 -33.90 1.52 9.16
C TYR A 159 -33.55 1.98 10.59
N ASP A 160 -33.59 3.28 10.83
CA ASP A 160 -33.31 3.84 12.15
C ASP A 160 -34.55 3.62 13.04
N LEU A 161 -34.31 3.18 14.27
CA LEU A 161 -35.35 2.93 15.27
C LEU A 161 -35.35 4.02 16.35
N ASP A 162 -36.52 4.35 16.88
CA ASP A 162 -36.66 5.22 18.06
C ASP A 162 -36.44 4.44 19.37
N GLU A 163 -36.60 5.12 20.51
CA GLU A 163 -36.42 4.52 21.84
C GLU A 163 -37.37 3.35 22.13
N SER A 164 -38.48 3.24 21.40
CA SER A 164 -39.45 2.15 21.51
C SER A 164 -39.16 0.97 20.56
N GLY A 165 -38.15 1.10 19.70
CA GLY A 165 -37.82 0.09 18.69
C GLY A 165 -38.63 0.21 17.39
N GLU A 166 -39.44 1.26 17.23
CA GLU A 166 -40.23 1.51 16.03
C GLU A 166 -39.45 2.31 14.99
N ARG A 167 -39.76 2.11 13.71
CA ARG A 167 -39.06 2.84 12.63
C ARG A 167 -39.35 4.34 12.70
N ILE A 168 -38.32 5.16 12.55
CA ILE A 168 -38.47 6.62 12.55
C ILE A 168 -39.05 7.09 11.21
N LYS A 169 -40.20 7.75 11.24
CA LYS A 169 -40.81 8.38 10.05
C LYS A 169 -40.38 9.83 9.94
N LEU A 170 -39.85 10.22 8.78
CA LEU A 170 -39.47 11.60 8.48
C LEU A 170 -40.70 12.44 8.11
N PRO A 171 -40.65 13.79 8.23
CA PRO A 171 -41.73 14.68 7.79
C PRO A 171 -42.12 14.48 6.31
N SER A 172 -41.20 13.99 5.48
CA SER A 172 -41.44 13.64 4.07
C SER A 172 -42.29 12.37 3.87
N GLY A 173 -42.67 11.67 4.95
CA GLY A 173 -43.37 10.39 4.91
C GLY A 173 -42.47 9.18 4.66
N ARG A 174 -41.19 9.38 4.34
CA ARG A 174 -40.20 8.30 4.17
C ARG A 174 -39.67 7.82 5.52
N TRP A 175 -39.31 6.55 5.59
CA TRP A 175 -38.61 6.00 6.75
C TRP A 175 -37.16 6.45 6.77
N LYS A 176 -36.68 6.89 7.93
CA LYS A 176 -35.28 7.21 8.16
C LYS A 176 -34.45 5.92 8.10
N SER A 177 -33.32 5.99 7.41
CA SER A 177 -32.45 4.84 7.19
C SER A 177 -31.03 5.30 6.90
N HIS A 178 -30.06 4.48 7.24
CA HIS A 178 -28.67 4.65 6.85
C HIS A 178 -28.14 3.43 6.08
N LYS A 179 -26.98 3.61 5.47
CA LYS A 179 -26.22 2.55 4.81
C LYS A 179 -25.26 1.97 5.85
N GLU A 180 -25.28 0.65 5.99
CA GLU A 180 -24.31 -0.10 6.81
C GLU A 180 -23.48 -0.98 5.88
N ASP A 181 -22.16 -0.90 5.95
CA ASP A 181 -21.29 -1.78 5.18
C ASP A 181 -21.34 -3.20 5.76
N THR A 182 -21.27 -4.22 4.89
CA THR A 182 -21.34 -5.64 5.32
C THR A 182 -20.02 -6.16 5.86
N VAL A 183 -18.93 -5.45 5.57
CA VAL A 183 -17.58 -5.69 6.05
C VAL A 183 -16.93 -4.34 6.35
N ASP A 184 -15.95 -4.34 7.25
CA ASP A 184 -15.28 -3.14 7.72
C ASP A 184 -14.02 -2.77 6.92
N TRP A 185 -13.73 -3.48 5.82
CA TRP A 185 -12.49 -3.34 5.04
C TRP A 185 -12.20 -1.90 4.56
N ASN A 186 -13.23 -1.05 4.45
CA ASN A 186 -13.12 0.36 4.03
C ASN A 186 -12.96 1.35 5.18
N ASP A 187 -12.92 0.90 6.43
CA ASP A 187 -12.59 1.74 7.58
C ASP A 187 -11.18 2.31 7.42
N GLN A 188 -11.04 3.63 7.58
CA GLN A 188 -9.79 4.35 7.39
C GLN A 188 -8.69 3.89 8.35
N LYS A 189 -9.06 3.35 9.52
CA LYS A 189 -8.08 2.80 10.48
C LYS A 189 -7.18 1.73 9.86
N TYR A 190 -7.71 0.97 8.90
CA TYR A 190 -6.97 -0.11 8.27
C TYR A 190 -5.79 0.37 7.44
N CYS A 191 -5.81 1.61 6.94
CA CYS A 191 -4.65 2.19 6.26
C CYS A 191 -3.43 2.22 7.19
N GLU A 192 -3.60 2.71 8.41
CA GLU A 192 -2.52 2.79 9.40
C GLU A 192 -2.12 1.39 9.92
N ILE A 193 -3.11 0.53 10.18
CA ILE A 193 -2.85 -0.85 10.62
C ILE A 193 -2.02 -1.59 9.58
N TRP A 194 -2.49 -1.65 8.32
CA TRP A 194 -1.79 -2.43 7.31
C TRP A 194 -0.40 -1.87 7.04
N ARG A 195 -0.22 -0.53 7.02
CA ARG A 195 1.10 0.08 6.90
C ARG A 195 2.02 -0.36 8.04
N HIS A 196 1.54 -0.32 9.28
CA HIS A 196 2.34 -0.78 10.41
C HIS A 196 2.67 -2.27 10.33
N GLU A 197 1.71 -3.12 9.99
CA GLU A 197 1.94 -4.57 9.84
C GLU A 197 2.94 -4.89 8.71
N TRP A 198 2.95 -4.07 7.64
CA TRP A 198 3.95 -4.18 6.59
C TRP A 198 5.35 -3.81 7.09
N GLU A 199 5.47 -2.73 7.87
CA GLU A 199 6.72 -2.36 8.54
C GLU A 199 7.24 -3.48 9.45
N VAL A 200 6.35 -4.05 10.28
CA VAL A 200 6.68 -5.11 11.24
C VAL A 200 7.22 -6.34 10.51
N ILE A 201 6.52 -6.83 9.48
CA ILE A 201 6.96 -8.03 8.78
C ILE A 201 8.26 -7.78 8.01
N GLN A 202 8.43 -6.63 7.35
CA GLN A 202 9.68 -6.27 6.69
C GLN A 202 10.86 -6.27 7.67
N ASN A 203 10.68 -5.64 8.83
CA ASN A 203 11.73 -5.57 9.86
C ASN A 203 12.08 -6.94 10.43
N ARG A 204 11.08 -7.82 10.62
CA ARG A 204 11.30 -9.21 11.07
C ARG A 204 12.13 -10.00 10.05
N TYR A 205 11.87 -9.84 8.76
CA TYR A 205 12.67 -10.48 7.71
C TYR A 205 14.08 -9.89 7.60
N LEU A 206 14.23 -8.56 7.75
CA LEU A 206 15.55 -7.95 7.82
C LEU A 206 16.36 -8.53 9.00
N GLU A 207 15.76 -8.60 10.18
CA GLU A 207 16.39 -9.20 11.36
C GLU A 207 16.77 -10.66 11.16
N ALA A 208 15.88 -11.48 10.58
CA ALA A 208 16.15 -12.89 10.30
C ALA A 208 17.29 -13.13 9.29
N ASN A 209 17.67 -12.10 8.53
CA ASN A 209 18.80 -12.13 7.59
C ASN A 209 20.01 -11.34 8.11
N ASP A 210 20.11 -11.14 9.43
CA ASP A 210 21.20 -10.42 10.12
C ASP A 210 21.43 -9.01 9.56
N ARG A 211 20.37 -8.37 9.03
CA ARG A 211 20.44 -7.03 8.47
C ARG A 211 20.31 -5.98 9.57
N PRO A 212 21.21 -4.99 9.67
CA PRO A 212 21.07 -3.89 10.62
C PRO A 212 19.99 -2.88 10.20
N GLU A 213 19.57 -2.90 8.93
CA GLU A 213 18.59 -1.96 8.41
C GLU A 213 17.21 -2.14 9.04
N ARG A 214 16.51 -1.03 9.29
CA ARG A 214 15.12 -1.01 9.73
C ARG A 214 14.30 0.01 8.93
N VAL A 215 13.05 -0.36 8.69
CA VAL A 215 12.01 0.44 8.05
C VAL A 215 11.14 1.06 9.14
N ASP A 216 10.78 2.33 8.96
CA ASP A 216 9.75 3.01 9.74
C ASP A 216 8.88 3.80 8.74
N LEU A 217 7.62 3.38 8.61
CA LEU A 217 6.66 3.92 7.65
C LEU A 217 5.90 5.14 8.17
N ARG A 218 6.18 5.57 9.40
CA ARG A 218 5.67 6.85 9.92
C ARG A 218 6.38 7.99 9.21
N SER A 219 5.76 9.16 9.15
CA SER A 219 6.44 10.36 8.66
C SER A 219 7.61 10.74 9.59
N TYR A 220 8.62 11.44 9.08
CA TYR A 220 9.72 11.95 9.91
C TYR A 220 9.22 12.70 11.15
N ALA A 221 8.16 13.50 11.02
CA ALA A 221 7.52 14.18 12.14
C ALA A 221 6.99 13.20 13.21
N ARG A 222 6.31 12.12 12.81
CA ARG A 222 5.81 11.09 13.75
C ARG A 222 6.93 10.22 14.34
N GLN A 223 8.09 10.17 13.70
CA GLN A 223 9.31 9.57 14.24
C GLN A 223 10.05 10.50 15.21
N GLY A 224 9.62 11.77 15.34
CA GLY A 224 10.34 12.79 16.11
C GLY A 224 11.63 13.26 15.42
N LEU A 225 11.77 12.99 14.13
CA LEU A 225 12.91 13.40 13.33
C LEU A 225 12.65 14.77 12.73
N ASP A 226 13.50 15.73 13.08
CA ASP A 226 13.53 17.04 12.45
C ASP A 226 14.34 16.95 11.14
N ILE A 227 13.70 16.34 10.14
CA ILE A 227 14.19 16.14 8.76
C ILE A 227 13.07 16.59 7.82
N ILE A 228 13.41 17.47 6.88
CA ILE A 228 12.48 17.93 5.85
C ILE A 228 12.37 16.82 4.78
N PRO A 229 11.18 16.28 4.50
CA PRO A 229 11.01 15.25 3.47
C PRO A 229 11.18 15.84 2.07
N THR A 230 11.78 15.07 1.17
CA THR A 230 11.86 15.40 -0.26
C THR A 230 10.51 15.21 -0.95
N VAL A 231 10.29 15.92 -2.05
CA VAL A 231 9.12 15.76 -2.92
C VAL A 231 9.35 14.61 -3.90
N HIS A 232 8.29 13.85 -4.22
CA HIS A 232 8.38 12.73 -5.16
C HIS A 232 8.78 13.21 -6.57
N GLU A 233 9.87 12.64 -7.08
CA GLU A 233 10.32 12.83 -8.47
C GLU A 233 9.72 11.74 -9.35
N GLY A 234 8.67 12.08 -10.10
CA GLY A 234 8.08 11.17 -11.08
C GLY A 234 9.07 10.77 -12.18
N ALA A 235 8.74 9.71 -12.94
CA ALA A 235 9.63 9.15 -13.95
C ALA A 235 10.12 10.17 -14.99
N ALA A 236 9.25 11.08 -15.44
CA ALA A 236 9.61 12.15 -16.37
C ALA A 236 10.65 13.13 -15.79
N VAL A 237 10.48 13.50 -14.51
CA VAL A 237 11.42 14.37 -13.79
C VAL A 237 12.78 13.70 -13.68
N GLN A 238 12.82 12.43 -13.25
CA GLN A 238 14.08 11.70 -13.17
C GLN A 238 14.76 11.55 -14.53
N GLN A 239 14.00 11.32 -15.60
CA GLN A 239 14.56 11.20 -16.95
C GLN A 239 15.18 12.51 -17.44
N MET A 240 14.56 13.65 -17.14
CA MET A 240 15.11 14.98 -17.44
C MET A 240 16.40 15.24 -16.64
N GLU A 241 16.38 15.00 -15.33
CA GLU A 241 17.56 15.19 -14.47
C GLU A 241 18.74 14.28 -14.89
N LYS A 242 18.47 13.03 -15.30
CA LYS A 242 19.48 12.12 -15.87
C LYS A 242 20.14 12.65 -17.14
N ARG A 243 19.44 13.48 -17.92
CA ARG A 243 19.96 14.16 -19.12
C ARG A 243 20.64 15.49 -18.78
N GLY A 244 20.79 15.83 -17.51
CA GLY A 244 21.36 17.10 -17.05
C GLY A 244 20.40 18.28 -17.13
N ILE A 245 19.11 18.05 -17.43
CA ILE A 245 18.09 19.10 -17.46
C ILE A 245 17.59 19.29 -16.03
N GLN A 246 17.94 20.42 -15.42
CA GLN A 246 17.45 20.75 -14.10
C GLN A 246 15.96 21.07 -14.12
N THR A 247 15.25 20.54 -13.14
CA THR A 247 13.83 20.69 -12.94
C THR A 247 13.56 21.43 -11.63
N ASN A 248 12.41 22.08 -11.53
CA ASN A 248 12.00 22.75 -10.29
C ASN A 248 11.94 21.78 -9.09
N ILE A 249 11.45 20.55 -9.34
CA ILE A 249 11.37 19.50 -8.31
C ILE A 249 12.78 19.03 -7.91
N GLY A 250 13.66 18.78 -8.88
CA GLY A 250 15.03 18.37 -8.60
C GLY A 250 15.84 19.45 -7.85
N ASN A 251 15.63 20.73 -8.19
CA ASN A 251 16.22 21.86 -7.47
C ASN A 251 15.71 21.94 -6.02
N LEU A 252 14.40 21.86 -5.82
CA LEU A 252 13.80 21.83 -4.47
C LEU A 252 14.36 20.67 -3.64
N ASN A 253 14.50 19.48 -4.22
CA ASN A 253 15.06 18.33 -3.51
C ASN A 253 16.57 18.49 -3.21
N ARG A 254 17.34 19.15 -4.09
CA ARG A 254 18.75 19.51 -3.82
C ARG A 254 18.84 20.48 -2.63
N GLU A 255 17.97 21.49 -2.58
CA GLU A 255 17.89 22.46 -1.48
C GLU A 255 17.50 21.79 -0.17
N ILE A 256 16.45 20.96 -0.16
CA ILE A 256 16.03 20.18 1.02
C ILE A 256 17.18 19.30 1.54
N LYS A 257 17.90 18.60 0.65
CA LYS A 257 19.07 17.80 1.03
C LYS A 257 20.21 18.65 1.59
N ALA A 258 20.41 19.87 1.09
CA ALA A 258 21.41 20.79 1.62
C ALA A 258 21.01 21.29 3.02
N ALA A 259 19.76 21.71 3.20
CA ALA A 259 19.22 22.15 4.49
C ALA A 259 19.30 21.05 5.55
N ASN A 260 18.90 19.81 5.21
CA ASN A 260 19.00 18.67 6.12
C ASN A 260 20.45 18.36 6.52
N ARG A 261 21.41 18.46 5.59
CA ARG A 261 22.84 18.29 5.90
C ARG A 261 23.35 19.36 6.84
N LEU A 262 23.03 20.63 6.58
CA LEU A 262 23.40 21.75 7.43
C LEU A 262 22.83 21.57 8.85
N MET A 263 21.55 21.25 8.95
CA MET A 263 20.88 21.06 10.23
C MET A 263 21.48 19.90 11.04
N LYS A 264 21.83 18.79 10.37
CA LYS A 264 22.55 17.68 11.00
C LYS A 264 23.90 18.13 11.57
N SER A 265 24.69 18.88 10.80
CA SER A 265 25.98 19.41 11.25
C SER A 265 25.83 20.35 12.45
N ILE A 266 24.83 21.23 12.45
CA ILE A 266 24.53 22.13 13.58
C ILE A 266 24.22 21.33 14.83
N ARG A 267 23.36 20.31 14.74
CA ARG A 267 23.01 19.46 15.91
C ARG A 267 24.23 18.71 16.45
N GLN A 268 25.08 18.17 15.59
CA GLN A 268 26.31 17.49 16.02
C GLN A 268 27.25 18.45 16.74
N LEU A 269 27.42 19.67 16.22
CA LEU A 269 28.24 20.69 16.84
C LEU A 269 27.70 21.09 18.23
N ILE A 270 26.38 21.26 18.36
CA ILE A 270 25.73 21.52 19.66
C ILE A 270 25.96 20.36 20.64
N GLN A 271 25.84 19.11 20.19
CA GLN A 271 26.09 17.94 21.03
C GLN A 271 27.54 17.86 21.51
N ASN A 272 28.50 18.08 20.61
CA ASN A 272 29.93 18.09 20.96
C ASN A 272 30.25 19.19 21.97
N LEU A 273 29.70 20.39 21.78
CA LEU A 273 29.87 21.51 22.73
C LEU A 273 29.28 21.18 24.10
N LYS A 274 28.09 20.56 24.16
CA LYS A 274 27.48 20.11 25.42
C LYS A 274 28.35 19.08 26.14
N GLY A 275 28.91 18.12 25.40
CA GLY A 275 29.84 17.13 25.94
C GLY A 275 31.08 17.80 26.55
N TRP A 276 31.71 18.70 25.80
CA TRP A 276 32.89 19.43 26.27
C TRP A 276 32.62 20.29 27.51
N ILE A 277 31.48 20.98 27.57
CA ILE A 277 31.07 21.75 28.75
C ILE A 277 30.88 20.83 29.97
N THR A 278 30.34 19.64 29.78
CA THR A 278 30.13 18.66 30.85
C THR A 278 31.46 18.16 31.41
N GLU A 279 32.39 17.74 30.53
CA GLU A 279 33.74 17.30 30.90
C GLU A 279 34.52 18.39 31.67
N LEU A 280 34.43 19.65 31.24
CA LEU A 280 35.03 20.77 31.96
C LEU A 280 34.43 20.95 33.36
N GLY A 281 33.12 20.77 33.49
CA GLY A 281 32.44 20.83 34.78
C GLY A 281 32.88 19.73 35.75
N GLU A 282 33.10 18.52 35.25
CA GLU A 282 33.59 17.38 36.05
C GLU A 282 35.02 17.60 36.51
N LYS A 283 35.95 17.97 35.61
CA LYS A 283 37.34 18.28 35.97
C LYS A 283 37.44 19.41 37.00
N ARG A 284 36.56 20.42 36.91
CA ARG A 284 36.51 21.49 37.91
C ARG A 284 36.10 20.98 39.29
N LYS A 285 35.19 20.02 39.38
CA LYS A 285 34.77 19.42 40.66
C LYS A 285 35.86 18.54 41.27
N GLU A 286 36.65 17.85 40.46
CA GLU A 286 37.79 17.05 40.95
C GLU A 286 38.93 17.92 41.52
N LEU A 287 39.00 19.19 41.11
CA LEU A 287 39.97 20.17 41.59
C LEU A 287 39.53 20.93 42.85
N LEU A 288 38.29 20.76 43.30
CA LEU A 288 37.70 21.44 44.47
C LEU A 288 37.40 20.44 45.59
#